data_AF-L7QKG8-F1
#
_entry.id   AF-L7QKG8-F1
#
_cell.length_a   1.000
_cell.length_b   1.000
_cell.length_c   1.000
_cell.angle_alpha   90.00
_cell.angle_beta   90.00
_cell.angle_gamma   90.00
#
_symmetry.space_group_name_H-M   'P 1'
#
loop_
_entity.id
_entity.type
_entity.pdbx_description
1 polymer ?
#
loop_
_entity_poly.entity_id
_entity_poly.type
_entity_poly.pdbx_seq_one_letter_code
_entity_poly.pdbx_strand_id
1 'polypeptide(L)'
;KLGQVAREYGLVASTLRKATPGKVFLTRAEFTSEKELFGKLGIVSLPHLAPIPPSLPVGAAQAVGLTKDHAMPLNDYPWSAETIAGWVMETAGLPAVEINRPSLLKSRFAPVFMLLFMASAAVLGYRLYHAPFLRHTWIYMAGSLVIYWFSVSGGMYIIIRGMPFVQFDQRTRSSNLFLPGQGQLGAEG
;
A
#
# COMPACT_ATOMS: atom_id res chain seq x y z
N LYS A 1 4.28 -2.84 11.51
CA LYS A 1 3.92 -4.11 10.84
C LYS A 1 2.68 -4.75 11.45
N LEU A 2 2.63 -5.02 12.77
CA LEU A 2 1.44 -5.64 13.40
C LEU A 2 0.13 -4.83 13.23
N GLY A 3 0.21 -3.50 13.39
CA GLY A 3 -0.96 -2.62 13.19
C GLY A 3 -1.49 -2.59 11.75
N GLN A 4 -0.65 -2.91 10.76
CA GLN A 4 -1.09 -3.06 9.36
C GLN A 4 -1.92 -4.33 9.19
N VAL A 5 -1.41 -5.47 9.69
CA VAL A 5 -2.15 -6.73 9.65
C VAL A 5 -3.47 -6.65 10.41
N ALA A 6 -3.51 -5.93 11.54
CA ALA A 6 -4.75 -5.69 12.28
C ALA A 6 -5.80 -4.91 11.45
N ARG A 7 -5.37 -3.93 10.64
CA ARG A 7 -6.26 -3.18 9.73
C ARG A 7 -6.74 -4.06 8.58
N GLU A 8 -5.84 -4.81 7.96
CA GLU A 8 -6.16 -5.75 6.88
C GLU A 8 -7.13 -6.84 7.36
N TYR A 9 -6.91 -7.39 8.56
CA TYR A 9 -7.83 -8.34 9.20
C TYR A 9 -9.22 -7.74 9.44
N GLY A 10 -9.30 -6.46 9.83
CA GLY A 10 -10.57 -5.74 9.97
C GLY A 10 -11.35 -5.63 8.66
N LEU A 11 -10.65 -5.40 7.53
CA LEU A 11 -11.26 -5.38 6.20
C LEU A 11 -11.82 -6.75 5.81
N VAL A 12 -11.05 -7.82 6.07
CA VAL A 12 -11.51 -9.21 5.87
C VAL A 12 -12.76 -9.48 6.68
N ALA A 13 -12.76 -9.17 7.98
CA ALA A 13 -13.91 -9.37 8.85
C ALA A 13 -15.18 -8.65 8.36
N SER A 14 -15.05 -7.41 7.88
CA SER A 14 -16.17 -6.64 7.34
C SER A 14 -16.74 -7.24 6.04
N THR A 15 -15.87 -7.83 5.22
CA THR A 15 -16.24 -8.45 3.94
C THR A 15 -16.89 -9.81 4.16
N LEU A 16 -16.25 -10.66 4.97
CA LEU A 16 -16.70 -12.02 5.25
C LEU A 16 -18.03 -12.06 6.02
N ARG A 17 -18.24 -11.10 6.93
CA ARG A 17 -19.52 -10.94 7.61
C ARG A 17 -20.69 -10.74 6.63
N LYS A 18 -20.46 -10.09 5.48
CA LYS A 18 -21.48 -9.86 4.45
C LYS A 18 -21.58 -11.03 3.48
N ALA A 19 -20.44 -11.59 3.06
CA ALA A 19 -20.38 -12.63 2.05
C ALA A 19 -20.79 -14.02 2.58
N THR A 20 -20.55 -14.30 3.85
CA THR A 20 -20.72 -15.65 4.41
C THR A 20 -21.36 -15.61 5.81
N PRO A 21 -22.63 -15.17 5.92
CA PRO A 21 -23.30 -15.08 7.20
C PRO A 21 -23.43 -16.47 7.87
N GLY A 22 -22.95 -16.58 9.10
CA GLY A 22 -23.14 -17.76 9.96
C GLY A 22 -22.23 -18.96 9.69
N LYS A 23 -21.31 -18.93 8.70
CA LYS A 23 -20.40 -20.05 8.43
C LYS A 23 -18.98 -19.85 8.95
N VAL A 24 -18.50 -18.60 8.97
CA VAL A 24 -17.14 -18.26 9.43
C VAL A 24 -17.24 -17.17 10.49
N PHE A 25 -16.58 -17.40 11.63
CA PHE A 25 -16.46 -16.43 12.71
C PHE A 25 -15.01 -15.98 12.84
N LEU A 26 -14.82 -14.67 12.89
CA LEU A 26 -13.51 -14.03 12.99
C LEU A 26 -13.42 -13.40 14.38
N THR A 27 -12.41 -13.79 15.14
CA THR A 27 -12.16 -13.29 16.49
C THR A 27 -10.73 -12.78 16.62
N ARG A 28 -10.54 -11.79 17.48
CA ARG A 28 -9.24 -11.21 17.79
C ARG A 28 -9.05 -11.23 19.30
N ALA A 29 -8.02 -11.94 19.74
CA ALA A 29 -7.52 -11.88 21.11
C ALA A 29 -6.26 -11.01 21.18
N GLU A 30 -6.08 -10.30 22.29
CA GLU A 30 -4.87 -9.52 22.55
C GLU A 30 -4.12 -10.09 23.75
N PHE A 31 -2.81 -10.28 23.59
CA PHE A 31 -1.98 -10.88 24.64
C PHE A 31 -1.97 -10.08 25.94
N THR A 32 -2.10 -8.75 25.86
CA THR A 32 -2.17 -7.86 27.02
C THR A 32 -3.40 -8.13 27.88
N SER A 33 -4.53 -8.47 27.26
CA SER A 33 -5.81 -8.73 27.93
C SER A 33 -5.98 -10.19 28.35
N GLU A 34 -5.50 -11.16 27.57
CA GLU A 34 -5.86 -12.57 27.74
C GLU A 34 -4.66 -13.53 27.83
N LYS A 35 -3.67 -13.23 28.68
CA LYS A 35 -2.43 -14.03 28.80
C LYS A 35 -2.66 -15.54 29.02
N GLU A 36 -3.64 -15.90 29.84
CA GLU A 36 -3.97 -17.30 30.13
C GLU A 36 -4.44 -18.06 28.87
N LEU A 37 -5.18 -17.39 27.98
CA LEU A 37 -5.67 -17.98 26.74
C LEU A 37 -4.50 -18.30 25.80
N PHE A 38 -3.52 -17.41 25.67
CA PHE A 38 -2.32 -17.68 24.86
C PHE A 38 -1.49 -18.85 25.43
N GLY A 39 -1.43 -18.98 26.76
CA GLY A 39 -0.82 -20.13 27.42
C GLY A 39 -1.55 -21.44 27.14
N LYS A 40 -2.89 -21.46 27.24
CA LYS A 40 -3.73 -22.62 26.92
C LYS A 40 -3.67 -23.03 25.44
N LEU A 41 -3.45 -22.07 24.54
CA LEU A 41 -3.29 -22.29 23.10
C LEU A 41 -1.85 -22.64 22.71
N GLY A 42 -0.88 -22.57 23.63
CA GLY A 42 0.53 -22.85 23.34
C GLY A 42 1.18 -21.86 22.36
N ILE A 43 0.68 -20.63 22.29
CA ILE A 43 1.16 -19.62 21.33
C ILE A 43 2.44 -18.97 21.88
N VAL A 44 3.55 -19.16 21.17
CA VAL A 44 4.89 -18.67 21.59
C VAL A 44 5.28 -17.35 20.90
N SER A 45 4.70 -17.04 19.74
CA SER A 45 5.05 -15.86 18.94
C SER A 45 3.83 -15.20 18.29
N LEU A 46 3.94 -13.89 18.05
CA LEU A 46 2.93 -13.08 17.37
C LEU A 46 3.51 -12.50 16.06
N PRO A 47 2.67 -12.23 15.04
CA PRO A 47 1.23 -12.52 14.97
C PRO A 47 0.94 -14.01 14.72
N HIS A 48 -0.16 -14.49 15.30
CA HIS A 48 -0.62 -15.87 15.13
C HIS A 48 -2.05 -15.86 14.60
N LEU A 49 -2.29 -16.52 13.48
CA LEU A 49 -3.59 -16.63 12.84
C LEU A 49 -3.81 -18.11 12.54
N ALA A 50 -4.79 -18.72 13.20
CA ALA A 50 -5.07 -20.13 13.13
C ALA A 50 -6.58 -20.37 13.00
N PRO A 51 -7.01 -21.35 12.20
CA PRO A 51 -8.40 -21.74 12.09
C PRO A 51 -8.76 -22.67 13.23
N ILE A 52 -9.93 -22.48 13.82
CA ILE A 52 -10.47 -23.38 14.84
C ILE A 52 -11.62 -24.15 14.18
N PRO A 53 -11.41 -25.41 13.75
CA PRO A 53 -12.47 -26.18 13.15
C PRO A 53 -13.52 -26.57 14.19
N PRO A 54 -14.80 -26.72 13.80
CA PRO A 54 -15.87 -27.12 14.73
C PRO A 54 -15.68 -28.54 15.28
N SER A 55 -14.91 -29.38 14.58
CA SER A 55 -14.57 -30.74 14.99
C SER A 55 -13.40 -30.83 15.97
N LEU A 56 -12.79 -29.70 16.35
CA LEU A 56 -11.63 -29.71 17.24
C LEU A 56 -12.05 -30.18 18.64
N PRO A 57 -11.51 -31.30 19.15
CA PRO A 57 -11.87 -31.80 20.46
C PRO A 57 -11.32 -30.86 21.55
N VAL A 58 -12.21 -30.23 22.30
CA VAL A 58 -11.84 -29.49 23.50
C VAL A 58 -11.59 -30.52 24.60
N GLY A 59 -10.33 -30.86 24.83
CA GLY A 59 -9.95 -31.82 25.88
C GLY A 59 -10.34 -31.34 27.28
N ALA A 60 -10.39 -32.26 28.25
CA ALA A 60 -10.80 -32.02 29.64
C ALA A 60 -9.99 -30.92 30.38
N ALA A 61 -8.82 -30.55 29.87
CA ALA A 61 -7.97 -29.47 30.39
C ALA A 61 -8.18 -28.12 29.68
N GLN A 62 -9.14 -27.98 28.76
CA GLN A 62 -9.35 -26.79 27.91
C GLN A 62 -8.11 -26.36 27.08
N ALA A 63 -7.08 -27.20 27.01
CA ALA A 63 -5.90 -26.96 26.19
C ALA A 63 -6.24 -27.28 24.73
N VAL A 64 -6.50 -26.24 23.96
CA VAL A 64 -6.75 -26.36 22.51
C VAL A 64 -5.37 -26.34 21.84
N GLY A 65 -4.85 -27.52 21.53
CA GLY A 65 -3.53 -27.67 20.92
C GLY A 65 -3.52 -27.22 19.46
N LEU A 66 -3.35 -25.93 19.21
CA LEU A 66 -3.09 -25.40 17.87
C LEU A 66 -1.62 -25.66 17.54
N THR A 67 -1.34 -26.72 16.78
CA THR A 67 0.02 -26.97 16.29
C THR A 67 0.42 -25.94 15.24
N LYS A 68 1.73 -25.68 15.10
CA LYS A 68 2.29 -24.69 14.16
C LYS A 68 1.85 -24.92 12.71
N ASP A 69 1.53 -26.15 12.34
CA ASP A 69 1.13 -26.54 10.99
C ASP A 69 -0.26 -26.00 10.61
N HIS A 70 -1.11 -25.68 11.60
CA HIS A 70 -2.42 -25.09 11.37
C HIS A 70 -2.37 -23.57 11.28
N ALA A 71 -1.25 -22.94 11.60
CA ALA A 71 -1.12 -21.49 11.56
C ALA A 71 -0.82 -21.00 10.14
N MET A 72 -1.31 -19.81 9.81
CA MET A 72 -0.97 -19.15 8.55
C MET A 72 0.56 -18.95 8.44
N PRO A 73 1.19 -19.35 7.33
CA PRO A 73 2.64 -19.26 7.18
C PRO A 73 3.13 -17.81 7.16
N LEU A 74 4.26 -17.55 7.84
CA LEU A 74 4.83 -16.20 7.95
C LEU A 74 5.66 -15.75 6.74
N ASN A 75 5.83 -16.59 5.71
CA ASN A 75 6.71 -16.29 4.57
C ASN A 75 6.32 -15.00 3.83
N ASP A 76 5.02 -14.67 3.77
CA ASP A 76 4.49 -13.45 3.12
C ASP A 76 4.04 -12.37 4.11
N TYR A 77 4.69 -12.29 5.29
CA TYR A 77 4.36 -11.27 6.28
C TYR A 77 4.96 -9.89 5.92
N PRO A 78 4.20 -8.78 5.95
CA PRO A 78 2.82 -8.65 6.42
C PRO A 78 1.78 -9.08 5.38
N TRP A 79 0.84 -9.93 5.80
CA TRP A 79 -0.23 -10.43 4.94
C TRP A 79 -1.19 -9.30 4.52
N SER A 80 -1.57 -9.30 3.24
CA SER A 80 -2.66 -8.48 2.74
C SER A 80 -4.01 -9.09 3.12
N ALA A 81 -5.07 -8.29 3.09
CA ALA A 81 -6.42 -8.77 3.29
C ALA A 81 -6.74 -9.91 2.30
N GLU A 82 -6.32 -9.81 1.04
CA GLU A 82 -6.60 -10.81 0.00
C GLU A 82 -5.97 -12.16 0.35
N THR A 83 -4.72 -12.15 0.83
CA THR A 83 -4.04 -13.37 1.29
C THR A 83 -4.77 -13.99 2.48
N ILE A 84 -5.18 -13.17 3.45
CA ILE A 84 -5.90 -13.66 4.65
C ILE A 84 -7.27 -14.24 4.24
N ALA A 85 -8.06 -13.55 3.41
CA ALA A 85 -9.36 -14.04 3.00
C ALA A 85 -9.27 -15.30 2.14
N GLY A 86 -8.29 -15.36 1.22
CA GLY A 86 -8.01 -16.55 0.42
C GLY A 86 -7.71 -17.76 1.30
N TRP A 87 -6.78 -17.60 2.25
CA TRP A 87 -6.41 -18.66 3.19
C TRP A 87 -7.58 -19.10 4.09
N VAL A 88 -8.39 -18.15 4.60
CA VAL A 88 -9.59 -18.48 5.40
C VAL A 88 -10.61 -19.27 4.56
N MET A 89 -10.85 -18.86 3.32
CA MET A 89 -11.81 -19.51 2.43
C MET A 89 -11.35 -20.89 2.00
N GLU A 90 -10.07 -21.04 1.67
CA GLU A 90 -9.45 -22.33 1.35
C GLU A 90 -9.56 -23.29 2.53
N THR A 91 -9.21 -22.82 3.74
CA THR A 91 -9.28 -23.64 4.95
C THR A 91 -10.72 -24.01 5.33
N ALA A 92 -11.68 -23.13 5.04
CA ALA A 92 -13.10 -23.37 5.28
C ALA A 92 -13.81 -24.16 4.16
N GLY A 93 -13.14 -24.45 3.03
CA GLY A 93 -13.75 -25.09 1.87
C GLY A 93 -14.86 -24.25 1.21
N LEU A 94 -14.75 -22.92 1.28
CA LEU A 94 -15.73 -21.96 0.78
C LEU A 94 -15.23 -21.29 -0.52
N PRO A 95 -16.14 -20.80 -1.38
CA PRO A 95 -15.74 -20.10 -2.60
C PRO A 95 -14.98 -18.82 -2.27
N ALA A 96 -13.99 -18.49 -3.11
CA ALA A 96 -13.19 -17.27 -2.94
C ALA A 96 -14.08 -16.02 -2.95
N VAL A 97 -13.79 -15.08 -2.03
CA VAL A 97 -14.51 -13.82 -1.88
C VAL A 97 -13.61 -12.66 -2.29
N GLU A 98 -14.14 -11.75 -3.10
CA GLU A 98 -13.41 -10.55 -3.52
C GLU A 98 -13.42 -9.49 -2.41
N ILE A 99 -12.25 -8.95 -2.09
CA ILE A 99 -12.11 -7.89 -1.08
C ILE A 99 -12.29 -6.54 -1.74
N ASN A 100 -13.40 -5.89 -1.42
CA ASN A 100 -13.64 -4.54 -1.91
C ASN A 100 -12.88 -3.52 -1.04
N ARG A 101 -11.67 -3.17 -1.47
CA ARG A 101 -10.91 -2.06 -0.85
C ARG A 101 -11.63 -0.72 -1.12
N PRO A 102 -11.84 0.12 -0.11
CA PRO A 102 -12.38 1.46 -0.31
C PRO A 102 -11.37 2.29 -1.10
N SER A 103 -11.57 2.38 -2.41
CA SER A 103 -10.82 3.27 -3.29
C SER A 103 -11.46 4.65 -3.28
N LEU A 104 -10.64 5.71 -3.31
CA LEU A 104 -11.12 7.09 -3.47
C LEU A 104 -11.97 7.24 -4.75
N LEU A 105 -11.64 6.48 -5.79
CA LEU A 105 -12.36 6.45 -7.07
C LEU A 105 -13.69 5.66 -6.99
N LYS A 106 -13.85 4.76 -6.01
CA LYS A 106 -15.10 4.02 -5.77
C LYS A 106 -16.07 4.79 -4.87
N SER A 107 -15.68 5.97 -4.37
CA SER A 107 -16.57 6.82 -3.58
C SER A 107 -17.74 7.30 -4.44
N ARG A 108 -18.95 7.36 -3.87
CA ARG A 108 -20.13 7.94 -4.54
C ARG A 108 -19.91 9.39 -5.02
N PHE A 109 -18.94 10.08 -4.43
CA PHE A 109 -18.59 11.46 -4.75
C PHE A 109 -17.46 11.58 -5.77
N ALA A 110 -16.83 10.48 -6.19
CA ALA A 110 -15.78 10.48 -7.21
C ALA A 110 -16.19 11.22 -8.50
N PRO A 111 -17.38 11.01 -9.10
CA PRO A 111 -17.78 11.75 -10.28
C PRO A 111 -17.95 13.26 -10.01
N VAL A 112 -18.40 13.64 -8.81
CA VAL A 112 -18.55 15.05 -8.42
C VAL A 112 -17.18 15.72 -8.31
N PHE A 113 -16.21 15.07 -7.66
CA PHE A 113 -14.84 15.58 -7.58
C PHE A 113 -14.19 15.67 -8.95
N MET A 114 -14.42 14.70 -9.83
CA MET A 114 -13.89 14.71 -11.19
C MET A 114 -14.46 15.87 -12.02
N LEU A 115 -15.77 16.10 -11.94
CA LEU A 115 -16.43 17.25 -12.58
C LEU A 115 -15.93 18.58 -12.00
N LEU A 116 -15.79 18.68 -10.68
CA LEU A 116 -15.28 19.88 -10.02
C LEU A 116 -13.83 20.17 -10.45
N PHE A 117 -13.00 19.14 -10.53
CA PHE A 117 -11.63 19.25 -11.01
C PHE A 117 -11.59 19.74 -12.46
N MET A 118 -12.42 19.16 -13.34
CA MET A 118 -12.48 19.53 -14.76
C MET A 118 -13.00 20.97 -14.94
N ALA A 119 -14.04 21.36 -14.19
CA ALA A 119 -14.56 22.73 -14.20
C ALA A 119 -13.51 23.73 -13.68
N SER A 120 -12.80 23.38 -12.59
CA SER A 120 -11.74 24.21 -12.03
C SER A 120 -10.58 24.38 -13.01
N ALA A 121 -10.16 23.31 -13.68
CA ALA A 121 -9.14 23.34 -14.71
C ALA A 121 -9.55 24.23 -15.90
N ALA A 122 -10.81 24.13 -16.35
CA ALA A 122 -11.34 24.96 -17.43
C ALA A 122 -11.39 26.45 -17.03
N VAL A 123 -11.86 26.78 -15.83
CA VAL A 123 -11.88 28.15 -15.31
C VAL A 123 -10.47 28.69 -15.13
N LEU A 124 -9.55 27.89 -14.60
CA LEU A 124 -8.15 28.26 -14.45
C LEU A 124 -7.50 28.51 -15.82
N GLY A 125 -7.74 27.64 -16.80
CA GLY A 125 -7.28 27.80 -18.17
C GLY A 125 -7.84 29.08 -18.82
N TYR A 126 -9.13 29.36 -18.65
CA TYR A 126 -9.75 30.59 -19.12
C TYR A 126 -9.15 31.85 -18.48
N ARG A 127 -8.92 31.82 -17.16
CA ARG A 127 -8.29 32.92 -16.42
C ARG A 127 -6.83 33.13 -16.82
N LEU A 128 -6.08 32.05 -17.00
CA LEU A 128 -4.71 32.09 -17.50
C LEU A 128 -4.66 32.69 -18.90
N TYR A 129 -5.52 32.24 -19.81
CA TYR A 129 -5.56 32.78 -21.18
C TYR A 129 -5.83 34.29 -21.22
N HIS A 130 -6.69 34.80 -20.34
CA HIS A 130 -6.98 36.24 -20.23
C HIS A 130 -6.01 36.99 -19.33
N ALA A 131 -5.05 36.31 -18.68
CA ALA A 131 -4.15 36.95 -17.76
C ALA A 131 -3.20 37.89 -18.53
N PRO A 132 -3.00 39.13 -18.04
CA PRO A 132 -2.18 40.12 -18.73
C PRO A 132 -0.72 39.68 -18.84
N PHE A 133 -0.23 38.88 -17.88
CA PHE A 133 1.15 38.43 -17.88
C PHE A 133 1.47 37.51 -19.06
N LEU A 134 0.55 36.62 -19.46
CA LEU A 134 0.73 35.72 -20.61
C LEU A 134 0.83 36.45 -21.94
N ARG A 135 0.43 37.73 -22.03
CA ARG A 135 0.57 38.53 -23.25
C ARG A 135 1.98 39.08 -23.44
N HIS A 136 2.82 39.01 -22.42
CA HIS A 136 4.16 39.58 -22.50
C HIS A 136 5.14 38.62 -23.17
N THR A 137 5.80 39.09 -24.24
CA THR A 137 6.77 38.33 -25.03
C THR A 137 7.93 37.78 -24.21
N TRP A 138 8.36 38.48 -23.15
CA TRP A 138 9.48 38.04 -22.30
C TRP A 138 9.24 36.69 -21.62
N ILE A 139 7.98 36.31 -21.37
CA ILE A 139 7.64 35.02 -20.76
C ILE A 139 7.88 33.88 -21.74
N TYR A 140 7.51 34.07 -23.01
CA TYR A 140 7.80 33.10 -24.06
C TYR A 140 9.30 33.02 -24.36
N MET A 141 10.01 34.16 -24.33
CA MET A 141 11.47 34.18 -24.46
C MET A 141 12.13 33.43 -23.30
N ALA A 142 11.77 33.72 -22.05
CA ALA A 142 12.28 33.00 -20.88
C ALA A 142 11.94 31.51 -20.95
N GLY A 143 10.72 31.15 -21.34
CA GLY A 143 10.30 29.76 -21.55
C GLY A 143 11.13 29.05 -22.62
N SER A 144 11.37 29.69 -23.76
CA SER A 144 12.22 29.15 -24.82
C SER A 144 13.67 28.97 -24.36
N LEU A 145 14.19 29.90 -23.55
CA LEU A 145 15.54 29.82 -23.00
C LEU A 145 15.67 28.64 -22.03
N VAL A 146 14.65 28.40 -21.20
CA VAL A 146 14.58 27.22 -20.31
C VAL A 146 14.56 25.92 -21.10
N ILE A 147 13.73 25.82 -22.16
CA ILE A 147 13.67 24.63 -23.02
C ILE A 147 15.02 24.40 -23.72
N TYR A 148 15.64 25.47 -24.23
CA TYR A 148 16.95 25.42 -24.85
C TYR A 148 18.03 24.95 -23.87
N TRP A 149 18.07 25.53 -22.67
CA TRP A 149 19.00 25.14 -21.61
C TRP A 149 18.83 23.67 -21.26
N PHE A 150 17.60 23.22 -21.02
CA PHE A 150 17.30 21.82 -20.70
C PHE A 150 17.68 20.84 -21.82
N SER A 151 17.56 21.28 -23.08
CA SER A 151 17.95 20.48 -24.24
C SER A 151 19.47 20.36 -24.37
N VAL A 152 20.21 21.44 -24.07
CA VAL A 152 21.69 21.49 -24.20
C VAL A 152 22.40 20.90 -22.99
N SER A 153 21.83 21.00 -21.79
CA SER A 153 22.44 20.55 -20.53
C SER A 153 22.50 19.02 -20.37
N GLY A 154 21.90 18.25 -21.29
CA GLY A 154 21.88 16.79 -21.23
C GLY A 154 20.65 16.21 -20.52
N GLY A 155 19.63 17.01 -20.22
CA GLY A 155 18.37 16.53 -19.62
C GLY A 155 17.72 15.37 -20.39
N MET A 156 17.77 15.41 -21.73
CA MET A 156 17.29 14.31 -22.57
C MET A 156 18.12 13.03 -22.42
N TYR A 157 19.45 13.16 -22.25
CA TYR A 157 20.34 12.02 -22.03
C TYR A 157 20.03 11.32 -20.69
N ILE A 158 19.76 12.11 -19.65
CA ILE A 158 19.34 11.63 -18.32
C ILE A 158 18.02 10.86 -18.39
N ILE A 159 17.01 11.40 -19.09
CA ILE A 159 15.68 10.77 -19.23
C ILE A 159 15.77 9.44 -19.99
N ILE A 160 16.47 9.40 -21.15
CA ILE A 160 16.56 8.19 -21.98
C ILE A 160 17.26 7.06 -21.25
N ARG A 161 18.31 7.36 -20.49
CA ARG A 161 19.11 6.35 -19.79
C ARG A 161 18.61 6.06 -18.38
N GLY A 162 17.55 6.74 -17.92
CA GLY A 162 17.01 6.56 -16.58
C GLY A 162 18.06 6.80 -15.49
N MET A 163 18.95 7.78 -15.68
CA MET A 163 20.03 8.04 -14.73
C MET A 163 19.45 8.52 -13.40
N PRO A 164 19.91 8.00 -12.25
CA PRO A 164 19.44 8.46 -10.96
C PRO A 164 19.85 9.93 -10.74
N PHE A 165 18.96 10.72 -10.14
CA PHE A 165 19.25 12.13 -9.80
C PHE A 165 20.40 12.26 -8.80
N VAL A 166 20.48 11.33 -7.86
CA VAL A 166 21.47 11.32 -6.79
C VAL A 166 21.91 9.89 -6.55
N GLN A 167 23.21 9.66 -6.38
CA GLN A 167 23.71 8.38 -5.90
C GLN A 167 23.97 8.46 -4.40
N PHE A 168 23.48 7.45 -3.68
CA PHE A 168 23.72 7.33 -2.25
C PHE A 168 24.82 6.31 -2.00
N ASP A 169 25.96 6.76 -1.48
CA ASP A 169 27.04 5.85 -1.10
C ASP A 169 26.73 5.28 0.29
N GLN A 170 26.49 3.96 0.36
CA GLN A 170 26.19 3.27 1.61
C GLN A 170 27.41 3.20 2.56
N ARG A 171 28.63 3.36 2.05
CA ARG A 171 29.87 3.26 2.82
C ARG A 171 30.20 4.55 3.57
N THR A 172 30.04 5.70 2.92
CA THR A 172 30.27 7.03 3.52
C THR A 172 29.00 7.68 4.04
N ARG A 173 27.82 7.08 3.79
CA ARG A 173 26.50 7.59 4.19
C ARG A 173 26.22 9.00 3.64
N SER A 174 26.82 9.35 2.51
CA SER A 174 26.72 10.65 1.85
C SER A 174 26.01 10.54 0.51
N SER A 175 25.20 11.55 0.18
CA SER A 175 24.58 11.71 -1.13
C SER A 175 25.53 12.44 -2.07
N ASN A 176 25.94 11.79 -3.15
CA ASN A 176 26.76 12.40 -4.19
C ASN A 176 25.85 12.88 -5.32
N LEU A 177 25.90 14.18 -5.57
CA LEU A 177 25.15 14.86 -6.64
C LEU A 177 25.91 14.83 -7.98
N PHE A 178 27.23 14.59 -7.93
CA PHE A 178 28.12 14.56 -9.10
C PHE A 178 28.78 13.18 -9.23
N LEU A 179 28.90 12.69 -10.46
CA LEU A 179 29.58 11.42 -10.74
C LEU A 179 31.10 11.64 -10.86
N PRO A 180 31.96 11.02 -10.05
CA PRO A 180 33.41 11.14 -10.21
C PRO A 180 33.87 10.30 -11.42
N GLY A 181 34.07 10.94 -12.59
CA GLY A 181 34.59 10.28 -13.80
C GLY A 181 33.93 10.76 -15.10
N GLN A 182 33.89 9.90 -16.13
CA GLN A 182 33.13 10.16 -17.36
C GLN A 182 31.68 9.68 -17.18
N GLY A 183 30.78 10.58 -16.76
CA GLY A 183 29.37 10.27 -16.56
C GLY A 183 28.54 11.49 -16.15
N GLN A 184 27.24 11.40 -16.48
CA GLN A 184 26.12 12.32 -16.27
C GLN A 184 25.11 11.94 -15.14
N LEU A 185 25.15 12.36 -13.86
CA LEU A 185 24.02 12.20 -12.91
C LEU A 185 22.86 13.13 -13.26
N GLY A 186 21.65 12.79 -12.79
CA GLY A 186 20.46 13.57 -13.13
C GLY A 186 20.46 15.00 -12.56
N ALA A 187 21.25 15.29 -11.53
CA ALA A 187 21.31 16.60 -10.88
C ALA A 187 22.38 17.55 -11.46
N GLU A 188 23.23 17.08 -12.37
CA GLU A 188 24.31 17.86 -12.99
C GLU A 188 23.98 18.31 -14.42
N GLY A 189 22.76 18.04 -14.90
CA GLY A 189 22.22 18.54 -16.18
C GLY A 189 20.95 19.35 -16.01
#